data_AF-A0A099S5G7-F1
#
_entry.id   AF-A0A099S5G7-F1
#
_cell.length_a   1.000
_cell.length_b   1.000
_cell.length_c   1.000
_cell.angle_alpha   90.00
_cell.angle_beta   90.00
_cell.angle_gamma   90.00
#
_symmetry.space_group_name_H-M   'P 1'
#
loop_
_entity.id
_entity.type
_entity.pdbx_description
1 polymer ?
#
loop_
_entity_poly.entity_id
_entity_poly.type
_entity_poly.pdbx_seq_one_letter_code
_entity_poly.pdbx_strand_id
1 'polypeptide(L)' 'MNEDGFFNLAGAIILQAVKDYRGALKTLKKYPYSIEANKMKSNVERFFRSRWYSELTNIDGKMLIKKLRDEVK' A
#
# COMPACT_ATOMS: atom_id res chain seq x y z
N MET A 1 -17.02 11.77 20.98
CA MET A 1 -15.71 12.21 20.47
C MET A 1 -14.75 11.03 20.59
N ASN A 2 -14.50 10.30 19.50
CA ASN A 2 -13.51 9.21 19.40
C ASN A 2 -13.38 8.63 17.97
N GLU A 3 -14.13 9.14 16.98
CA GLU A 3 -14.00 8.71 15.58
C GLU A 3 -12.69 9.22 14.95
N ASP A 4 -12.21 10.39 15.39
CA ASP A 4 -10.99 11.02 14.85
C ASP A 4 -9.73 10.18 15.10
N GLY A 5 -9.62 9.51 16.25
CA GLY A 5 -8.45 8.69 16.59
C GLY A 5 -8.32 7.45 15.69
N PHE A 6 -9.43 6.75 15.45
CA PHE A 6 -9.47 5.59 14.57
C PHE A 6 -9.22 5.97 13.11
N PHE A 7 -9.81 7.08 12.66
CA PHE A 7 -9.59 7.58 11.30
C PHE A 7 -8.14 8.02 11.08
N ASN A 8 -7.54 8.72 12.05
CA ASN A 8 -6.14 9.12 12.02
C ASN A 8 -5.19 7.91 11.99
N LEU A 9 -5.48 6.88 12.79
CA LEU A 9 -4.71 5.64 12.79
C LEU A 9 -4.83 4.91 11.45
N ALA A 10 -6.04 4.77 10.92
CA ALA A 10 -6.27 4.15 9.61
C ALA A 10 -5.54 4.90 8.49
N GLY A 11 -5.64 6.24 8.48
CA GLY A 11 -4.91 7.10 7.56
C GLY A 11 -3.40 6.91 7.65
N ALA A 12 -2.85 6.84 8.86
CA ALA A 12 -1.42 6.59 9.09
C ALA A 12 -0.98 5.22 8.57
N ILE A 13 -1.77 4.16 8.79
CA ILE A 13 -1.50 2.81 8.27
C ILE A 13 -1.50 2.80 6.74
N ILE A 14 -2.47 3.46 6.11
CA ILE A 14 -2.56 3.57 4.65
C ILE A 14 -1.34 4.32 4.10
N LEU A 15 -0.98 5.46 4.70
CA LEU A 15 0.19 6.24 4.29
C LEU A 15 1.50 5.45 4.44
N GLN A 16 1.63 4.66 5.51
CA GLN A 16 2.79 3.80 5.71
C GLN A 16 2.84 2.68 4.65
N ALA A 17 1.72 2.03 4.37
CA ALA A 17 1.63 1.00 3.32
C ALA A 17 2.03 1.55 1.94
N VAL A 18 1.64 2.79 1.61
CA VAL A 18 2.04 3.46 0.38
C VAL A 18 3.56 3.67 0.32
N LYS A 19 4.18 4.12 1.42
CA LYS A 19 5.65 4.30 1.51
C LYS A 19 6.38 2.98 1.32
N ASP A 20 5.92 1.94 2.01
CA ASP A 20 6.51 0.60 1.97
C ASP A 20 6.41 0.00 0.56
N TYR A 21 5.27 0.20 -0.11
CA TYR A 21 5.08 -0.26 -1.49
C TYR A 21 6.03 0.43 -2.47
N ARG A 22 6.16 1.76 -2.39
CA ARG A 22 7.10 2.52 -3.22
C ARG A 22 8.54 2.05 -3.00
N GLY A 23 8.92 1.82 -1.73
CA GLY A 23 10.23 1.28 -1.37
C GLY A 23 10.46 -0.09 -2.01
N ALA A 24 9.51 -1.01 -1.86
CA ALA A 24 9.58 -2.35 -2.43
C ALA A 24 9.70 -2.33 -3.97
N LEU A 25 8.93 -1.48 -4.65
CA LEU A 25 9.03 -1.34 -6.11
C LEU A 25 10.39 -0.79 -6.55
N LYS A 26 10.94 0.21 -5.86
CA LYS A 26 12.29 0.74 -6.15
C LYS A 26 13.36 -0.33 -5.93
N THR A 27 13.24 -1.10 -4.86
CA THR A 27 14.15 -2.22 -4.58
C THR A 27 14.05 -3.29 -5.66
N LEU A 28 12.84 -3.67 -6.09
CA LEU A 28 12.64 -4.63 -7.17
C LEU A 28 13.15 -4.14 -8.54
N LYS A 29 13.12 -2.82 -8.79
CA LYS A 29 13.72 -2.23 -9.99
C LYS A 29 15.23 -2.42 -10.03
N LYS A 30 15.91 -2.35 -8.88
CA LYS A 30 17.37 -2.55 -8.77
C LYS A 30 17.76 -4.03 -8.55
N TYR A 31 16.94 -4.77 -7.82
CA TYR A 31 17.15 -6.16 -7.40
C TYR A 31 15.87 -6.99 -7.66
N PRO A 32 15.63 -7.42 -8.90
CA PRO A 32 14.39 -8.06 -9.31
C PRO A 32 14.09 -9.38 -8.58
N TYR A 33 15.13 -10.04 -8.05
CA TYR A 33 15.02 -11.31 -7.33
C TYR A 33 14.95 -11.14 -5.80
N SER A 34 14.80 -9.92 -5.29
CA SER A 34 14.65 -9.71 -3.84
C SER A 34 13.34 -10.34 -3.35
N ILE A 35 13.46 -11.41 -2.58
CA ILE A 35 12.33 -12.14 -1.99
C ILE A 35 11.57 -11.22 -1.01
N GLU A 36 12.29 -10.46 -0.20
CA GLU A 36 11.73 -9.53 0.78
C GLU A 36 10.91 -8.44 0.11
N ALA A 37 11.44 -7.81 -0.95
CA ALA A 37 10.72 -6.77 -1.66
C ALA A 37 9.48 -7.32 -2.40
N ASN A 38 9.56 -8.53 -2.96
CA ASN A 38 8.39 -9.20 -3.55
C ASN A 38 7.32 -9.54 -2.50
N LYS A 39 7.74 -9.99 -1.31
CA LYS A 39 6.83 -10.28 -0.19
C LYS A 39 6.15 -9.00 0.30
N MET A 40 6.91 -7.91 0.48
CA MET A 40 6.38 -6.61 0.87
C MET A 40 5.38 -6.07 -0.15
N LYS A 41 5.74 -6.10 -1.44
CA LYS A 41 4.83 -5.75 -2.54
C LYS A 41 3.52 -6.54 -2.48
N SER A 42 3.60 -7.86 -2.31
CA SER A 42 2.43 -8.74 -2.29
C SER A 42 1.55 -8.52 -1.07
N ASN A 43 2.15 -8.29 0.11
CA ASN A 43 1.43 -7.97 1.34
C ASN A 43 0.64 -6.67 1.22
N VAL A 44 1.27 -5.62 0.68
CA VAL A 44 0.60 -4.33 0.50
C VAL A 44 -0.50 -4.41 -0.56
N GLU A 45 -0.30 -5.17 -1.65
CA GLU A 45 -1.36 -5.40 -2.64
C GLU A 45 -2.56 -6.13 -2.05
N ARG A 46 -2.31 -7.12 -1.17
CA ARG A 46 -3.37 -7.81 -0.44
C ARG A 46 -4.09 -6.88 0.53
N PHE A 47 -3.37 -6.00 1.21
CA PHE A 47 -3.95 -4.98 2.08
C PHE A 47 -4.90 -4.04 1.33
N PHE A 48 -4.47 -3.45 0.21
CA PHE A 48 -5.32 -2.55 -0.58
C PHE A 48 -6.51 -3.25 -1.27
N ARG A 49 -6.46 -4.57 -1.45
CA ARG A 49 -7.58 -5.37 -1.96
C ARG A 49 -8.46 -5.93 -0.84
N SER A 50 -8.12 -5.69 0.42
CA SER A 50 -8.88 -6.21 1.54
C SER A 50 -10.19 -5.45 1.73
N ARG A 51 -11.19 -6.14 2.27
CA ARG A 51 -12.48 -5.55 2.64
C ARG A 51 -12.31 -4.40 3.65
N TRP A 52 -11.37 -4.55 4.58
CA TRP A 52 -11.05 -3.52 5.58
C TRP A 52 -10.61 -2.19 4.96
N TYR A 53 -9.79 -2.22 3.89
CA TYR A 53 -9.44 -1.00 3.16
C TYR A 53 -10.64 -0.35 2.47
N SER A 54 -11.55 -1.16 1.92
CA SER A 54 -12.78 -0.66 1.28
C SER A 54 -13.78 -0.06 2.28
N GLU A 55 -13.75 -0.53 3.54
CA GLU A 55 -14.54 0.03 4.63
C GLU A 55 -13.94 1.34 5.17
N LEU A 56 -12.62 1.50 5.09
CA LEU A 56 -11.91 2.70 5.53
C LEU A 56 -11.92 3.84 4.50
N THR A 57 -11.99 3.50 3.21
CA THR A 57 -11.90 4.48 2.13
C THR A 57 -12.72 4.05 0.92
N ASN A 58 -13.36 5.01 0.26
CA ASN A 58 -14.06 4.77 -1.02
C ASN A 58 -13.12 4.81 -2.25
N ILE A 59 -11.80 4.81 -2.03
CA ILE A 59 -10.79 4.79 -3.10
C ILE A 59 -10.62 3.35 -3.59
N ASP A 60 -10.63 3.14 -4.90
CA ASP A 60 -10.31 1.84 -5.48
C ASP A 60 -8.82 1.50 -5.26
N GLY A 61 -8.56 0.55 -4.36
CA GLY A 61 -7.23 0.07 -4.04
C GLY A 61 -6.49 -0.50 -5.27
N LYS A 62 -7.20 -1.03 -6.27
CA LYS A 62 -6.58 -1.47 -7.53
C LYS A 62 -6.07 -0.28 -8.35
N MET A 63 -6.84 0.81 -8.38
CA MET A 63 -6.42 2.05 -9.05
C MET A 63 -5.21 2.67 -8.35
N LEU A 64 -5.19 2.65 -7.01
CA LEU A 64 -4.06 3.13 -6.21
C LEU A 64 -2.77 2.33 -6.54
N ILE A 65 -2.85 1.00 -6.50
CA ILE A 65 -1.73 0.12 -6.84
C ILE A 65 -1.21 0.40 -8.25
N LYS A 66 -2.11 0.59 -9.23
CA LYS A 66 -1.73 0.89 -10.62
C LYS A 66 -0.94 2.20 -10.70
N LYS A 67 -1.44 3.28 -10.10
CA LYS A 67 -0.74 4.57 -10.06
C LYS A 67 0.64 4.46 -9.41
N LEU A 68 0.73 3.76 -8.28
CA LEU A 68 2.02 3.58 -7.57
C LEU A 68 3.04 2.78 -8.39
N ARG A 69 2.58 1.80 -9.17
CA ARG A 69 3.45 1.07 -10.12
C ARG A 69 3.92 1.98 -11.26
N ASP A 70 3.03 2.82 -11.79
CA ASP A 70 3.36 3.75 -12.87
C ASP A 70 4.32 4.86 -12.39
N GLU A 71 4.26 5.29 -11.13
CA GLU A 71 5.21 6.25 -10.54
C GLU A 71 6.65 5.74 -10.46
N VAL A 72 6.86 4.43 -10.29
CA VAL A 72 8.19 3.83 -10.11
C VAL A 72 8.77 3.31 -11.44
N LYS A 73 7.98 3.34 -12.51
CA LYS A 73 8.34 2.85 -13.84
C LYS A 73 9.61 3.51 -14.36
#